data_AF-A0A937RGN8-F1
#
_entry.id   AF-A0A937RGN8-F1
#
_cell.length_a   1.000
_cell.length_b   1.000
_cell.length_c   1.000
_cell.angle_alpha   90.00
_cell.angle_beta   90.00
_cell.angle_gamma   90.00
#
_symmetry.space_group_name_H-M   'P 1'
#
loop_
_entity.id
_entity.type
_entity.pdbx_description
1 polymer ?
#
loop_
_entity_poly.entity_id
_entity_poly.type
_entity_poly.pdbx_seq_one_letter_code
_entity_poly.pdbx_strand_id
1 'polypeptide(L)'
;MPESVAAHGADPIGAGRACVAYLAMRLSSGAIAHSHVNWLSPTKVRTTIVGGSRRTLIWDDLAPSQRLSVYDRGVELADAASLAAETRRDVMISYRTGDMVAPALREREALAEVMAEWAAAINERRAPLTGGDAGLRILTVLEAASRSLAQQGAVQPLVAAQQLAGAR
;
A
#
# COMPACT_ATOMS: atom_id res chain seq x y z
N MET A 1 5.44 6.02 7.72
CA MET A 1 4.00 6.12 8.05
C MET A 1 3.35 7.12 7.11
N PRO A 2 2.06 6.99 6.77
CA PRO A 2 1.36 8.01 6.00
C PRO A 2 1.28 9.35 6.77
N GLU A 3 1.56 10.46 6.10
CA GLU A 3 1.52 11.83 6.64
C GLU A 3 0.33 12.65 6.11
N SER A 4 -0.08 12.38 4.88
CA SER A 4 -1.21 13.03 4.24
C SER A 4 -1.85 12.11 3.20
N VAL A 5 -3.10 12.40 2.85
CA VAL A 5 -3.84 11.68 1.82
C VAL A 5 -4.63 12.67 0.94
N ALA A 6 -4.61 12.44 -0.37
CA ALA A 6 -5.56 13.02 -1.31
C ALA A 6 -6.40 11.90 -1.90
N ALA A 7 -7.70 12.12 -2.05
CA ALA A 7 -8.62 11.12 -2.57
C ALA A 7 -9.54 11.70 -3.63
N HIS A 8 -9.66 10.98 -4.75
CA HIS A 8 -10.65 11.24 -5.79
C HIS A 8 -11.56 10.03 -5.92
N GLY A 9 -12.84 10.26 -6.12
CA GLY A 9 -13.80 9.17 -6.25
C GLY A 9 -15.02 9.58 -7.06
N ALA A 10 -15.75 8.57 -7.52
CA ALA A 10 -16.93 8.73 -8.37
C ALA A 10 -18.03 7.76 -7.95
N ASP A 11 -19.27 8.21 -8.11
CA ASP A 11 -20.49 7.42 -7.89
C ASP A 11 -21.35 7.46 -9.17
N PRO A 12 -20.97 6.71 -10.22
CA PRO A 12 -21.67 6.76 -11.50
C PRO A 12 -23.05 6.09 -11.46
N ILE A 13 -23.36 5.33 -10.41
CA ILE A 13 -24.64 4.63 -10.25
C ILE A 13 -25.58 5.32 -9.26
N GLY A 14 -25.14 6.42 -8.64
CA GLY A 14 -25.95 7.16 -7.66
C GLY A 14 -26.23 6.38 -6.37
N ALA A 15 -25.28 5.55 -5.91
CA ALA A 15 -25.38 4.80 -4.65
C ALA A 15 -25.28 5.68 -3.39
N GLY A 16 -25.02 6.98 -3.54
CA GLY A 16 -24.80 7.93 -2.46
C GLY A 16 -23.40 7.86 -1.85
N ARG A 17 -22.49 7.07 -2.45
CA ARG A 17 -21.11 6.85 -1.98
C ARG A 17 -20.20 6.55 -3.17
N ALA A 18 -18.94 6.93 -3.08
CA ALA A 18 -17.97 6.61 -4.13
C ALA A 18 -17.86 5.08 -4.35
N CYS A 19 -18.17 4.64 -5.57
CA CYS A 19 -18.03 3.25 -6.01
C CYS A 19 -16.66 2.99 -6.67
N VAL A 20 -15.99 4.05 -7.10
CA VAL A 20 -14.62 4.03 -7.60
C VAL A 20 -13.84 5.10 -6.83
N ALA A 21 -12.65 4.77 -6.34
CA ALA A 21 -11.81 5.71 -5.59
C ALA A 21 -10.32 5.46 -5.81
N TYR A 22 -9.57 6.55 -5.90
CA TYR A 22 -8.12 6.62 -5.90
C TYR A 22 -7.67 7.40 -4.68
N LEU A 23 -6.79 6.82 -3.88
CA LEU A 23 -6.14 7.46 -2.75
C LEU A 23 -4.65 7.55 -3.05
N ALA A 24 -4.07 8.74 -2.88
CA ALA A 24 -2.63 8.96 -2.93
C ALA A 24 -2.15 9.45 -1.56
N MET A 25 -1.15 8.79 -0.99
CA MET A 25 -0.62 9.06 0.34
C MET A 25 0.86 9.40 0.27
N ARG A 26 1.24 10.49 0.94
CA ARG A 26 2.65 10.80 1.17
C ARG A 26 3.11 10.06 2.42
N LEU A 27 4.22 9.34 2.33
CA LEU A 27 4.82 8.67 3.47
C LEU A 27 5.95 9.51 4.06
N SER A 28 6.18 9.38 5.36
CA SER A 28 7.25 10.04 6.11
C SER A 28 8.66 9.71 5.61
N SER A 29 8.82 8.65 4.82
CA SER A 29 10.08 8.32 4.15
C SER A 29 10.31 9.10 2.85
N GLY A 30 9.36 9.95 2.45
CA GLY A 30 9.33 10.58 1.12
C GLY A 30 8.73 9.68 0.02
N ALA A 31 8.46 8.41 0.31
CA ALA A 31 7.79 7.51 -0.62
C ALA A 31 6.31 7.87 -0.82
N ILE A 32 5.73 7.37 -1.89
CA ILE A 32 4.31 7.52 -2.21
C ILE A 32 3.66 6.14 -2.13
N ALA A 33 2.52 6.06 -1.47
CA ALA A 33 1.62 4.92 -1.56
C ALA A 33 0.35 5.36 -2.29
N HIS A 34 -0.25 4.46 -3.06
CA HIS A 34 -1.57 4.69 -3.62
C HIS A 34 -2.44 3.46 -3.45
N SER A 35 -3.75 3.68 -3.41
CA SER A 35 -4.75 2.62 -3.39
C SER A 35 -5.83 2.94 -4.38
N HIS A 36 -6.18 1.96 -5.22
CA HIS A 36 -7.29 2.06 -6.16
C HIS A 36 -8.32 1.01 -5.77
N VAL A 37 -9.56 1.46 -5.57
CA VAL A 37 -10.69 0.60 -5.24
C VAL A 37 -11.79 0.85 -6.26
N ASN A 38 -12.27 -0.22 -6.87
CA ASN A 38 -13.33 -0.16 -7.87
C ASN A 38 -14.33 -1.29 -7.62
N TRP A 39 -15.47 -0.94 -7.05
CA TRP A 39 -16.56 -1.88 -6.78
C TRP A 39 -17.31 -2.31 -8.05
N LEU A 40 -17.23 -1.48 -9.10
CA LEU A 40 -17.91 -1.71 -10.39
C LEU A 40 -17.04 -2.49 -11.38
N SER A 41 -15.83 -2.88 -10.98
CA SER A 41 -14.93 -3.63 -11.85
C SER A 41 -15.51 -5.01 -12.16
N PRO A 42 -15.63 -5.41 -13.45
CA PRO A 42 -16.04 -6.76 -13.81
C PRO A 42 -14.93 -7.78 -13.53
N THR A 43 -13.71 -7.31 -13.28
CA THR A 43 -12.54 -8.13 -12.99
C THR A 43 -12.14 -7.95 -11.53
N LYS A 44 -12.06 -9.06 -10.79
CA LYS A 44 -11.49 -9.09 -9.45
C LYS A 44 -9.98 -8.83 -9.55
N VAL A 45 -9.48 -7.84 -8.83
CA VAL A 45 -8.05 -7.54 -8.72
C VAL A 45 -7.69 -7.44 -7.24
N ARG A 46 -6.63 -8.10 -6.82
CA ARG A 46 -6.13 -8.11 -5.43
C ARG A 46 -4.62 -8.13 -5.43
N THR A 47 -4.05 -7.02 -5.86
CA THR A 47 -2.63 -6.89 -6.10
C THR A 47 -2.03 -5.82 -5.20
N THR A 48 -0.93 -6.15 -4.53
CA THR A 48 -0.11 -5.18 -3.80
C THR A 48 1.29 -5.17 -4.41
N ILE A 49 1.78 -3.99 -4.75
CA ILE A 49 3.11 -3.80 -5.34
C ILE A 49 3.93 -2.94 -4.39
N VAL A 50 5.11 -3.43 -4.01
CA VAL A 50 6.07 -2.70 -3.19
C VAL A 50 7.37 -2.55 -3.97
N GLY A 51 7.62 -1.34 -4.45
CA GLY A 51 8.89 -0.99 -5.09
C GLY A 51 9.92 -0.55 -4.05
N GLY A 52 11.08 -1.18 -4.04
CA GLY A 52 12.26 -0.77 -3.29
C GLY A 52 13.39 -0.32 -4.22
N SER A 53 14.48 0.17 -3.64
CA SER A 53 15.66 0.60 -4.42
C SER A 53 16.37 -0.54 -5.15
N ARG A 54 16.25 -1.77 -4.63
CA ARG A 54 16.92 -2.97 -5.17
C ARG A 54 15.96 -3.97 -5.79
N ARG A 55 14.76 -4.09 -5.23
CA ARG A 55 13.82 -5.15 -5.56
C ARG A 55 12.40 -4.62 -5.58
N THR A 56 11.57 -5.21 -6.43
CA THR A 56 10.13 -5.01 -6.44
C THR A 56 9.44 -6.29 -6.04
N LEU A 57 8.51 -6.18 -5.10
CA LEU A 57 7.65 -7.26 -4.66
C LEU A 57 6.28 -7.06 -5.27
N ILE A 58 5.74 -8.12 -5.87
CA ILE A 58 4.35 -8.19 -6.31
C ILE A 58 3.67 -9.29 -5.51
N TRP A 59 2.59 -8.93 -4.83
CA TRP A 59 1.68 -9.87 -4.20
C TRP A 59 0.37 -9.88 -4.99
N ASP A 60 -0.01 -11.04 -5.53
CA ASP A 60 -1.26 -11.24 -6.25
C ASP A 60 -2.03 -12.43 -5.65
N ASP A 61 -3.07 -12.12 -4.86
CA ASP A 61 -3.91 -13.13 -4.22
C ASP A 61 -4.58 -14.08 -5.22
N LEU A 62 -4.73 -13.66 -6.49
CA LEU A 62 -5.42 -14.43 -7.53
C LEU A 62 -4.47 -15.35 -8.31
N ALA A 63 -3.17 -15.29 -8.05
CA ALA A 63 -2.15 -16.15 -8.67
C ALA A 63 -1.53 -17.11 -7.64
N PRO A 64 -2.24 -18.14 -7.15
CA PRO A 64 -1.80 -18.96 -6.01
C PRO A 64 -0.44 -19.64 -6.20
N SER A 65 -0.09 -20.05 -7.42
CA SER A 65 1.23 -20.65 -7.72
C SER A 65 2.39 -19.66 -7.69
N GLN A 66 2.09 -18.35 -7.75
CA GLN A 66 3.06 -17.25 -7.81
C GLN A 66 2.60 -16.05 -6.96
N ARG A 67 1.91 -16.34 -5.84
CA ARG A 67 1.20 -15.32 -5.05
C ARG A 67 2.13 -14.21 -4.60
N LEU A 68 3.38 -14.57 -4.31
CA LEU A 68 4.48 -13.65 -4.08
C LEU A 68 5.50 -13.81 -5.21
N SER A 69 5.80 -12.70 -5.89
CA SER A 69 6.85 -12.61 -6.90
C SER A 69 7.84 -11.51 -6.52
N VAL A 70 9.12 -11.84 -6.50
CA VAL A 70 10.21 -10.92 -6.17
C VAL A 70 11.07 -10.72 -7.40
N TYR A 71 11.19 -9.48 -7.82
CA TYR A 71 11.98 -9.07 -8.98
C TYR A 71 13.24 -8.35 -8.49
N ASP A 72 14.42 -8.81 -8.90
CA ASP A 72 15.68 -8.10 -8.65
C ASP A 72 15.86 -6.96 -9.67
N ARG A 73 15.00 -5.96 -9.55
CA ARG A 73 14.97 -4.74 -10.37
C ARG A 73 15.35 -3.56 -9.49
N GLY A 74 16.64 -3.28 -9.40
CA GLY A 74 17.15 -2.09 -8.72
C GLY A 74 17.44 -0.97 -9.70
N VAL A 75 17.15 0.27 -9.31
CA VAL A 75 17.72 1.44 -9.98
C VAL A 75 19.03 1.75 -9.27
N GLU A 76 20.15 1.28 -9.82
CA GLU A 76 21.44 1.85 -9.45
C GLU A 76 21.51 3.23 -10.09
N LEU A 77 21.25 4.28 -9.28
CA LEU A 77 21.67 5.61 -9.63
C LEU A 77 23.20 5.63 -9.57
N ALA A 78 23.85 5.18 -10.65
CA ALA A 78 25.23 5.57 -10.88
C ALA A 78 25.26 7.10 -10.89
N ASP A 79 26.18 7.70 -10.14
CA ASP A 79 26.28 9.16 -9.97
C ASP A 79 26.13 9.85 -11.33
N ALA A 80 24.94 10.40 -11.62
CA ALA A 80 24.67 11.00 -12.91
C ALA A 80 25.57 12.22 -13.17
N ALA A 81 26.18 12.76 -12.10
CA ALA A 81 27.17 13.82 -12.09
C ALA A 81 28.59 13.36 -12.51
N SER A 82 28.94 12.07 -12.37
CA SER A 82 30.27 11.55 -12.72
C SER A 82 30.34 10.88 -14.10
N LEU A 83 29.19 10.70 -14.76
CA LEU A 83 29.08 10.04 -16.06
C LEU A 83 29.02 11.03 -17.24
N ALA A 84 29.72 10.71 -18.32
CA ALA A 84 29.67 11.45 -19.58
C ALA A 84 28.24 11.48 -20.17
N ALA A 85 27.90 12.52 -20.93
CA ALA A 85 26.54 12.76 -21.43
C ALA A 85 25.97 11.61 -22.28
N GLU A 86 26.83 10.87 -22.98
CA GLU A 86 26.46 9.69 -23.78
C GLU A 86 26.12 8.48 -22.89
N THR A 87 26.89 8.23 -21.82
CA THR A 87 26.65 7.14 -20.86
C THR A 87 25.37 7.34 -20.04
N ARG A 88 24.96 8.61 -19.86
CA ARG A 88 23.72 8.98 -19.15
C ARG A 88 22.46 8.49 -19.89
N ARG A 89 22.51 8.35 -21.23
CA ARG A 89 21.40 7.77 -22.03
C ARG A 89 21.33 6.25 -21.89
N ASP A 90 22.47 5.56 -21.88
CA ASP A 90 22.52 4.10 -21.74
C ASP A 90 22.08 3.62 -20.34
N VAL A 91 22.41 4.37 -19.29
CA VAL A 91 21.95 4.07 -17.91
C VAL A 91 20.43 4.26 -17.76
N MET A 92 19.83 5.22 -18.47
CA MET A 92 18.38 5.44 -18.48
C MET A 92 17.60 4.31 -19.21
N ILE A 93 18.25 3.57 -20.10
CA ILE A 93 17.64 2.55 -20.95
C ILE A 93 17.92 1.12 -20.45
N SER A 94 18.87 0.97 -19.53
CA SER A 94 19.18 -0.28 -18.83
C SER A 94 18.10 -0.62 -17.79
N TYR A 95 16.88 -0.92 -18.26
CA TYR A 95 15.96 -1.83 -17.59
C TYR A 95 16.64 -3.19 -17.49
N ARG A 96 17.58 -3.36 -16.56
CA ARG A 96 18.17 -4.68 -16.30
C ARG A 96 17.04 -5.63 -15.95
N THR A 97 16.83 -6.63 -16.79
CA THR A 97 15.97 -7.76 -16.47
C THR A 97 16.73 -8.66 -15.53
N GLY A 98 16.76 -8.29 -14.24
CA GLY A 98 17.23 -9.18 -13.19
C GLY A 98 16.26 -10.33 -12.97
N ASP A 99 16.72 -11.33 -12.22
CA ASP A 99 15.97 -12.55 -11.94
C ASP A 99 14.62 -12.26 -11.28
N MET A 100 13.66 -13.14 -11.57
CA MET A 100 12.38 -13.19 -10.88
C MET A 100 12.31 -14.51 -10.11
N VAL A 101 11.97 -14.41 -8.83
CA VAL A 101 11.78 -15.57 -7.94
C VAL A 101 10.37 -15.53 -7.37
N ALA A 102 9.64 -16.63 -7.55
CA ALA A 102 8.34 -16.86 -6.91
C ALA A 102 8.51 -17.98 -5.86
N PRO A 103 8.70 -17.65 -4.57
CA PRO A 103 8.85 -18.67 -3.53
C PRO A 103 7.55 -19.45 -3.35
N ALA A 104 7.66 -20.75 -3.10
CA ALA A 104 6.52 -21.59 -2.75
C ALA A 104 5.99 -21.20 -1.37
N LEU A 105 4.82 -20.57 -1.32
CA LEU A 105 4.15 -20.21 -0.08
C LEU A 105 3.22 -21.35 0.36
N ARG A 106 3.21 -21.62 1.67
CA ARG A 106 2.20 -22.50 2.26
C ARG A 106 0.88 -21.74 2.34
N GLU A 107 -0.12 -22.25 1.63
CA GLU A 107 -1.49 -21.77 1.74
C GLU A 107 -2.07 -22.09 3.11
N ARG A 108 -2.64 -21.07 3.75
CA ARG A 108 -3.41 -21.19 4.99
C ARG A 108 -4.65 -20.33 4.85
N GLU A 109 -5.72 -20.73 5.52
CA GLU A 109 -6.92 -19.93 5.54
C GLU A 109 -6.69 -18.67 6.40
N ALA A 110 -6.74 -17.49 5.78
CA ALA A 110 -6.44 -16.23 6.46
C ALA A 110 -7.33 -15.98 7.69
N LEU A 111 -8.62 -16.34 7.62
CA LEU A 111 -9.53 -16.17 8.76
C LEU A 111 -9.16 -17.10 9.92
N ALA A 112 -8.79 -18.35 9.63
CA ALA A 112 -8.34 -19.28 10.66
C ALA A 112 -7.08 -18.78 11.37
N GLU A 113 -6.11 -18.22 10.64
CA GLU A 113 -4.90 -17.62 11.21
C GLU A 113 -5.21 -16.41 12.09
N VAL A 114 -6.14 -15.54 11.66
CA VAL A 114 -6.60 -14.40 12.47
C VAL A 114 -7.25 -14.88 13.78
N MET A 115 -8.12 -15.88 13.70
CA MET A 115 -8.78 -16.45 14.88
C MET A 115 -7.79 -17.14 15.83
N ALA A 116 -6.79 -17.84 15.27
CA ALA A 116 -5.74 -18.48 16.04
C ALA A 116 -4.87 -17.46 16.80
N GLU A 117 -4.44 -16.39 16.12
CA GLU A 117 -3.67 -15.31 16.74
C GLU A 117 -4.47 -14.59 17.83
N TRP A 118 -5.76 -14.34 17.58
CA TRP A 118 -6.65 -13.73 18.56
C TRP A 118 -6.80 -14.59 19.83
N ALA A 119 -7.06 -15.89 19.66
CA ALA A 119 -7.17 -16.83 20.78
C ALA A 119 -5.84 -16.96 21.54
N ALA A 120 -4.71 -17.03 20.83
CA ALA A 120 -3.38 -17.11 21.43
C ALA A 120 -3.06 -15.86 22.26
N ALA A 121 -3.30 -14.65 21.72
CA ALA A 121 -3.06 -13.41 22.43
C ALA A 121 -3.83 -13.32 23.76
N ILE A 122 -5.09 -13.78 23.79
CA ILE A 122 -5.91 -13.85 25.01
C ILE A 122 -5.32 -14.84 26.01
N ASN A 123 -5.06 -16.08 25.56
CA ASN A 123 -4.59 -17.16 26.44
C ASN A 123 -3.22 -16.86 27.04
N GLU A 124 -2.32 -16.27 26.24
CA GLU A 124 -0.96 -15.92 26.63
C GLU A 124 -0.86 -14.55 27.33
N ARG A 125 -1.96 -13.78 27.36
CA ARG A 125 -2.01 -12.42 27.93
C ARG A 125 -0.95 -11.49 27.34
N ARG A 126 -0.74 -11.57 26.02
CA ARG A 126 0.19 -10.72 25.28
C ARG A 126 -0.55 -9.77 24.34
N ALA A 127 0.15 -8.74 23.87
CA ALA A 127 -0.35 -7.93 22.78
C ALA A 127 -0.52 -8.79 21.51
N PRO A 128 -1.63 -8.62 20.76
CA PRO A 128 -1.79 -9.27 19.46
C PRO A 128 -0.82 -8.66 18.44
N LEU A 129 -0.51 -9.41 17.38
CA LEU A 129 0.30 -8.92 16.26
C LEU A 129 -0.27 -7.65 15.60
N THR A 130 -1.60 -7.51 15.58
CA THR A 130 -2.30 -6.33 15.06
C THR A 130 -3.29 -5.83 16.10
N GLY A 131 -2.93 -4.78 16.83
CA GLY A 131 -3.73 -4.19 17.91
C GLY A 131 -4.70 -3.10 17.46
N GLY A 132 -5.41 -2.53 18.43
CA GLY A 132 -6.35 -1.43 18.18
C GLY A 132 -5.70 -0.16 17.63
N ASP A 133 -4.40 0.05 17.89
CA ASP A 133 -3.59 1.12 17.33
C ASP A 133 -3.49 1.00 15.79
N ALA A 134 -3.44 -0.22 15.25
CA ALA A 134 -3.44 -0.46 13.82
C ALA A 134 -4.79 -0.09 13.20
N GLY A 135 -5.89 -0.48 13.85
CA GLY A 135 -7.24 -0.09 13.46
C GLY A 135 -7.43 1.43 13.46
N LEU A 136 -6.95 2.11 14.51
CA LEU A 136 -7.02 3.56 14.61
C LEU A 136 -6.25 4.25 13.47
N ARG A 137 -5.05 3.77 13.13
CA ARG A 137 -4.29 4.31 11.96
C ARG A 137 -5.09 4.18 10.66
N ILE A 138 -5.74 3.05 10.42
CA ILE A 138 -6.56 2.83 9.22
C ILE A 138 -7.73 3.82 9.21
N LEU A 139 -8.46 3.94 10.31
CA LEU A 139 -9.60 4.85 10.42
C LEU A 139 -9.18 6.31 10.20
N THR A 140 -8.04 6.74 10.76
CA THR A 140 -7.51 8.10 10.53
C THR A 140 -7.27 8.37 9.05
N VAL A 141 -6.75 7.40 8.29
CA VAL A 141 -6.56 7.53 6.84
C VAL A 141 -7.91 7.61 6.10
N LEU A 142 -8.87 6.75 6.44
CA LEU A 142 -10.19 6.72 5.80
C LEU A 142 -11.01 7.98 6.08
N GLU A 143 -10.93 8.54 7.29
CA GLU A 143 -11.56 9.81 7.64
C GLU A 143 -10.94 10.96 6.87
N ALA A 144 -9.61 11.02 6.76
CA ALA A 144 -8.93 12.04 5.98
C ALA A 144 -9.23 11.91 4.49
N ALA A 145 -9.29 10.69 3.94
CA ALA A 145 -9.72 10.45 2.57
C ALA A 145 -11.15 10.93 2.34
N SER A 146 -12.05 10.69 3.29
CA SER A 146 -13.45 11.15 3.21
C SER A 146 -13.55 12.69 3.19
N ARG A 147 -12.76 13.38 4.02
CA ARG A 147 -12.65 14.85 3.97
C ARG A 147 -12.08 15.33 2.63
N SER A 148 -11.08 14.63 2.10
CA SER A 148 -10.48 14.95 0.81
C SER A 148 -11.51 14.85 -0.33
N LEU A 149 -12.31 13.79 -0.37
CA LEU A 149 -13.40 13.63 -1.34
C LEU A 149 -14.42 14.78 -1.25
N ALA A 150 -14.83 15.16 -0.04
CA ALA A 150 -15.76 16.29 0.17
C ALA A 150 -15.17 17.64 -0.28
N GLN A 151 -13.85 17.76 -0.29
CA GLN A 151 -13.10 18.94 -0.72
C GLN A 151 -12.47 18.76 -2.12
N GLN A 152 -13.13 17.99 -2.99
CA GLN A 152 -12.74 17.83 -4.41
C GLN A 152 -11.28 17.33 -4.61
N GLY A 153 -10.80 16.50 -3.68
CA GLY A 153 -9.46 15.90 -3.73
C GLY A 153 -8.36 16.73 -3.09
N ALA A 154 -8.70 17.79 -2.35
CA ALA A 154 -7.72 18.55 -1.57
C ALA A 154 -6.92 17.63 -0.63
N VAL A 155 -5.60 17.85 -0.57
CA VAL A 155 -4.69 17.08 0.29
C VAL A 155 -5.07 17.29 1.76
N GLN A 156 -5.33 16.20 2.49
CA GLN A 156 -5.65 16.22 3.91
C GLN A 156 -4.46 15.70 4.73
N PRO A 157 -3.99 16.46 5.74
CA PRO A 157 -3.01 15.94 6.68
C PRO A 157 -3.62 14.84 7.55
N LEU A 158 -2.79 13.87 7.93
CA LEU A 158 -3.14 12.86 8.92
C LEU A 158 -2.71 13.37 10.28
N VAL A 159 -3.69 13.63 11.14
CA VAL A 159 -3.46 14.07 12.51
C VAL A 159 -3.00 12.85 13.31
N ALA A 160 -1.97 12.99 14.15
CA ALA A 160 -1.46 11.87 14.94
C ALA A 160 -2.57 11.31 15.83
N ALA A 161 -2.70 9.98 15.87
CA ALA A 161 -3.71 9.27 16.67
C ALA A 161 -3.72 9.68 18.17
N GLN A 162 -2.59 10.14 18.70
CA GLN A 162 -2.45 10.65 20.07
C GLN A 162 -3.23 11.96 20.32
N GLN A 163 -3.42 12.80 19.29
CA GLN A 163 -4.17 14.06 19.43
C GLN A 163 -5.70 13.83 19.40
N LEU A 164 -6.17 12.74 18.80
CA LEU A 164 -7.59 12.36 18.81
C LEU A 164 -8.02 11.76 20.16
N ALA A 165 -7.11 11.09 20.87
CA ALA A 165 -7.37 10.51 22.19
C ALA A 165 -7.39 11.56 23.33
N GLY A 166 -6.73 12.71 23.15
CA GLY A 166 -6.68 13.80 24.13
C GLY A 166 -7.80 14.85 24.02
N ALA A 167 -8.76 14.65 23.11
CA ALA A 167 -9.88 15.57 22.87
C ALA A 167 -11.20 15.11 23.52
N ARG A 168 -11.14 14.27 24.57
CA ARG A 168 -12.29 13.83 25.37
C ARG A 168 -12.17 14.32 26.81
#